data_AF-A0A934R3M8-F1
#
_entry.id   AF-A0A934R3M8-F1
#
_cell.length_a   1.000
_cell.length_b   1.000
_cell.length_c   1.000
_cell.angle_alpha   90.00
_cell.angle_beta   90.00
_cell.angle_gamma   90.00
#
_symmetry.space_group_name_H-M   'P 1'
#
loop_
_entity.id
_entity.type
_entity.pdbx_description
1 polymer ?
#
loop_
_entity_poly.entity_id
_entity_poly.type
_entity_poly.pdbx_seq_one_letter_code
_entity_poly.pdbx_strand_id
1 'polypeptide(L)'
;MKTLPALMGGALALLSPDARAGVQGWLDFGPETPGESTDAGHVGWASVERLSSSHEGGGAEMVFHRTTDKASPKLMEACAKGKHFTEVKLDVAKTVQGQPVDYWEITLQDVLVSSYSGMPGTGGGTGEKLTLKWKSLVFTYRVFPASAPPYATTTIVSPDTDGDGLPDAYEQSVGLASGVSNLRADTDGDGVPDTVEYRLGTHPANSTSFFSAVATPTAPNGGELRLSWPSVPGEDYQIEQSPDLGTAFSPFATITATSAETTYTVPRTSQAGFFRVSKNLP
;
A
#
# COMPACT_ATOMS: atom_id res chain seq x y z
N MET A 1 -34.87 -1.70 8.16
CA MET A 1 -34.58 -0.43 7.46
C MET A 1 -33.63 0.35 8.35
N LYS A 2 -32.35 0.58 8.05
CA LYS A 2 -31.70 0.85 6.76
C LYS A 2 -30.45 0.00 6.62
N THR A 3 -30.33 -0.72 5.51
CA THR A 3 -29.06 -1.24 5.02
C THR A 3 -28.15 -0.06 4.72
N LEU A 4 -26.98 0.00 5.35
CA LEU A 4 -25.91 0.89 4.90
C LEU A 4 -25.50 0.39 3.51
N PRO A 5 -25.55 1.23 2.46
CA PRO A 5 -25.10 0.82 1.15
C PRO A 5 -23.62 0.48 1.24
N ALA A 6 -23.22 -0.60 0.56
CA ALA A 6 -21.83 -0.88 0.26
C ALA A 6 -21.16 0.42 -0.18
N LEU A 7 -20.01 0.75 0.43
CA LEU A 7 -19.15 1.86 0.03
C LEU A 7 -18.58 1.55 -1.37
N MET A 8 -19.42 1.69 -2.40
CA MET A 8 -19.00 1.84 -3.77
C MET A 8 -18.34 3.21 -3.93
N GLY A 9 -17.08 3.20 -4.37
CA GLY A 9 -16.48 4.21 -5.24
C GLY A 9 -16.44 5.66 -4.74
N GLY A 10 -15.31 6.02 -4.11
CA GLY A 10 -14.67 7.35 -4.23
C GLY A 10 -15.30 8.55 -3.52
N ALA A 11 -14.51 9.23 -2.68
CA ALA A 11 -14.00 10.58 -2.98
C ALA A 11 -13.40 11.27 -1.74
N LEU A 12 -12.08 11.51 -1.81
CA LEU A 12 -11.34 12.71 -1.41
C LEU A 12 -11.94 13.60 -0.29
N ALA A 13 -11.46 13.42 0.94
CA ALA A 13 -11.52 14.47 1.97
C ALA A 13 -10.30 15.40 1.81
N LEU A 14 -10.53 16.59 1.26
CA LEU A 14 -9.55 17.69 1.28
C LEU A 14 -9.40 18.19 2.73
N LEU A 15 -8.29 17.86 3.38
CA LEU A 15 -7.92 18.35 4.72
C LEU A 15 -6.96 19.54 4.58
N SER A 16 -7.44 20.64 3.97
CA SER A 16 -6.58 21.75 3.53
C SER A 16 -5.53 22.18 4.58
N PRO A 17 -4.22 22.31 4.22
CA PRO A 17 -3.21 22.89 5.10
C PRO A 17 -3.44 24.39 5.35
N ASP A 18 -4.21 25.06 4.47
CA ASP A 18 -4.59 26.47 4.59
C ASP A 18 -6.10 26.63 4.80
N ALA A 19 -6.48 26.98 6.04
CA ALA A 19 -7.60 27.83 6.46
C ALA A 19 -8.87 27.98 5.56
N ARG A 20 -9.33 26.94 4.87
CA ARG A 20 -10.58 27.00 4.07
C ARG A 20 -11.60 25.90 4.35
N ALA A 21 -11.37 25.01 5.32
CA ALA A 21 -12.45 24.16 5.84
C ALA A 21 -12.45 23.92 7.36
N GLY A 22 -11.40 24.31 8.10
CA GLY A 22 -11.31 24.06 9.55
C GLY A 22 -11.35 22.58 9.90
N VAL A 23 -10.82 21.72 9.02
CA VAL A 23 -10.70 20.27 9.23
C VAL A 23 -9.21 19.91 9.23
N GLN A 24 -8.78 19.13 10.21
CA GLN A 24 -7.39 18.72 10.43
C GLN A 24 -7.36 17.21 10.62
N GLY A 25 -6.25 16.55 10.27
CA GLY A 25 -6.10 15.12 10.52
C GLY A 25 -4.68 14.74 10.92
N TRP A 26 -4.58 13.65 11.68
CA TRP A 26 -3.33 13.14 12.23
C TRP A 26 -3.25 11.62 12.14
N LEU A 27 -2.05 11.11 11.89
CA LEU A 27 -1.74 9.69 11.87
C LEU A 27 -0.81 9.30 13.03
N ASP A 28 -1.12 8.20 13.72
CA ASP A 28 -0.25 7.55 14.69
C ASP A 28 0.23 6.21 14.16
N PHE A 29 1.54 6.07 14.00
CA PHE A 29 2.21 4.81 13.64
C PHE A 29 2.90 4.17 14.85
N GLY A 30 2.66 4.70 16.05
CA GLY A 30 3.31 4.30 17.29
C GLY A 30 4.65 4.99 17.53
N PRO A 31 5.26 4.74 18.71
CA PRO A 31 6.41 5.50 19.21
C PRO A 31 7.68 5.30 18.36
N GLU A 32 7.77 4.18 17.63
CA GLU A 32 8.89 3.92 16.74
C GLU A 32 8.87 4.83 15.51
N THR A 33 7.72 5.40 15.13
CA THR A 33 7.55 6.24 13.94
C THR A 33 6.86 7.57 14.32
N PRO A 34 7.54 8.45 15.08
CA PRO A 34 6.96 9.69 15.56
C PRO A 34 6.89 10.74 14.44
N GLY A 35 5.80 11.49 14.40
CA GLY A 35 5.65 12.73 13.64
C GLY A 35 6.05 13.97 14.44
N GLU A 36 5.51 15.12 14.04
CA GLU A 36 5.89 16.44 14.58
C GLU A 36 4.73 17.30 15.07
N SER A 37 3.49 16.80 15.03
CA SER A 37 2.33 17.58 15.48
C SER A 37 2.51 18.09 16.91
N THR A 38 2.18 19.37 17.11
CA THR A 38 2.15 20.03 18.43
C THR A 38 0.73 20.20 18.96
N ASP A 39 -0.27 19.64 18.27
CA ASP A 39 -1.65 19.66 18.74
C ASP A 39 -1.77 18.88 20.06
N ALA A 40 -2.53 19.41 21.02
CA ALA A 40 -2.59 18.85 22.38
C ALA A 40 -3.20 17.44 22.43
N GLY A 41 -4.09 17.09 21.49
CA GLY A 41 -4.67 15.74 21.36
C GLY A 41 -3.78 14.78 20.58
N HIS A 42 -2.86 15.30 19.76
CA HIS A 42 -2.10 14.53 18.77
C HIS A 42 -0.60 14.86 18.81
N VAL A 43 -0.03 15.05 20.01
CA VAL A 43 1.39 15.43 20.14
C VAL A 43 2.29 14.33 19.59
N GLY A 44 3.18 14.69 18.68
CA GLY A 44 4.12 13.75 18.04
C GLY A 44 3.48 12.85 16.99
N TRP A 45 2.24 13.13 16.56
CA TRP A 45 1.61 12.44 15.44
C TRP A 45 1.99 13.09 14.11
N ALA A 46 1.81 12.33 13.03
CA ALA A 46 2.05 12.76 11.66
C ALA A 46 0.87 13.59 11.14
N SER A 47 1.10 14.83 10.71
CA SER A 47 0.01 15.67 10.17
C SER A 47 -0.43 15.21 8.77
N VAL A 48 -1.73 15.33 8.48
CA VAL A 48 -2.34 14.96 7.20
C VAL A 48 -2.93 16.19 6.51
N GLU A 49 -2.53 16.42 5.25
CA GLU A 49 -3.05 17.48 4.39
C GLU A 49 -4.21 17.01 3.51
N ARG A 50 -4.24 15.73 3.10
CA ARG A 50 -5.37 15.18 2.33
C ARG A 50 -5.51 13.70 2.61
N LEU A 51 -6.76 13.24 2.57
CA LEU A 51 -7.11 11.84 2.66
C LEU A 51 -7.99 11.48 1.46
N SER A 52 -7.68 10.37 0.81
CA SER A 52 -8.60 9.71 -0.13
C SER A 52 -8.59 8.22 0.13
N SER A 53 -9.78 7.60 0.14
CA SER A 53 -9.93 6.15 0.14
C SER A 53 -10.49 5.67 -1.21
N SER A 54 -9.98 4.55 -1.66
CA SER A 54 -10.45 3.83 -2.85
C SER A 54 -10.63 2.36 -2.53
N HIS A 55 -11.54 1.73 -3.26
CA HIS A 55 -11.78 0.30 -3.20
C HIS A 55 -11.81 -0.18 -4.65
N GLU A 56 -10.65 -0.59 -5.17
CA GLU A 56 -10.52 -1.13 -6.53
C GLU A 56 -9.66 -2.38 -6.50
N GLY A 57 -10.19 -3.47 -7.07
CA GLY A 57 -9.48 -4.64 -7.65
C GLY A 57 -8.36 -5.36 -6.89
N GLY A 58 -8.00 -4.94 -5.68
CA GLY A 58 -6.82 -5.46 -4.97
C GLY A 58 -6.77 -5.09 -3.48
N GLY A 59 -7.95 -4.78 -2.91
CA GLY A 59 -8.13 -4.42 -1.50
C GLY A 59 -8.55 -2.97 -1.26
N ALA A 60 -8.94 -2.66 -0.02
CA ALA A 60 -9.19 -1.29 0.40
C ALA A 60 -7.86 -0.55 0.59
N GLU A 61 -7.73 0.65 -0.02
CA GLU A 61 -6.53 1.50 0.07
C GLU A 61 -6.87 2.91 0.52
N MET A 62 -5.95 3.50 1.29
CA MET A 62 -6.05 4.85 1.85
C MET A 62 -4.78 5.56 1.47
N VAL A 63 -4.98 6.68 0.79
CA VAL A 63 -3.92 7.53 0.29
C VAL A 63 -3.94 8.82 1.10
N PHE A 64 -2.79 9.16 1.64
CA PHE A 64 -2.56 10.33 2.46
C PHE A 64 -1.58 11.26 1.75
N HIS A 65 -1.92 12.53 1.73
CA HIS A 65 -0.98 13.60 1.41
C HIS A 65 -0.55 14.24 2.72
N ARG A 66 0.75 14.41 2.90
CA ARG A 66 1.34 14.95 4.11
C ARG A 66 2.54 15.82 3.79
N THR A 67 2.87 16.73 4.70
CA THR A 67 4.15 17.44 4.68
C THR A 67 5.25 16.49 5.19
N THR A 68 6.48 16.65 4.68
CA THR A 68 7.64 15.94 5.25
C THR A 68 7.84 16.29 6.72
N ASP A 69 8.06 15.28 7.56
CA ASP A 69 8.32 15.41 9.01
C ASP A 69 9.22 14.26 9.53
N LYS A 70 9.40 14.17 10.86
CA LYS A 70 10.13 13.05 11.52
C LYS A 70 9.68 11.64 11.13
N ALA A 71 8.42 11.44 10.73
CA ALA A 71 7.93 10.12 10.36
C ALA A 71 8.39 9.73 8.95
N SER A 72 8.64 10.70 8.07
CA SER A 72 8.98 10.51 6.66
C SER A 72 10.09 9.49 6.39
N PRO A 73 11.31 9.59 6.96
CA PRO A 73 12.36 8.61 6.68
C PRO A 73 11.99 7.20 7.15
N LYS A 74 11.20 7.07 8.21
CA LYS A 74 10.78 5.79 8.78
C LYS A 74 9.64 5.15 8.00
N LEU A 75 8.73 5.95 7.45
CA LEU A 75 7.68 5.49 6.55
C LEU A 75 8.26 5.08 5.20
N MET A 76 9.25 5.82 4.70
CA MET A 76 10.03 5.42 3.52
C MET A 76 10.76 4.10 3.78
N GLU A 77 11.41 3.95 4.93
CA GLU A 77 12.04 2.69 5.33
C GLU A 77 11.02 1.55 5.50
N ALA A 78 9.86 1.80 6.09
CA ALA A 78 8.80 0.82 6.25
C ALA A 78 8.26 0.35 4.89
N CYS A 79 8.05 1.28 3.95
CA CYS A 79 7.70 0.99 2.57
C CYS A 79 8.78 0.13 1.89
N ALA A 80 10.05 0.46 2.12
CA ALA A 80 11.20 -0.23 1.52
C ALA A 80 11.62 -1.52 2.25
N LYS A 81 10.90 -1.94 3.29
CA LYS A 81 11.14 -3.19 4.03
C LYS A 81 9.90 -4.06 4.13
N GLY A 82 8.78 -3.64 3.51
CA GLY A 82 7.48 -4.27 3.72
C GLY A 82 7.09 -4.36 5.19
N LYS A 83 7.49 -3.39 6.04
CA LYS A 83 7.21 -3.46 7.48
C LYS A 83 5.71 -3.30 7.70
N HIS A 84 5.10 -4.29 8.35
CA HIS A 84 3.75 -4.21 8.87
C HIS A 84 3.70 -3.47 10.20
N PHE A 85 2.77 -2.55 10.34
CA PHE A 85 2.37 -1.94 11.60
C PHE A 85 1.17 -2.70 12.14
N THR A 86 1.24 -3.16 13.39
CA THR A 86 0.11 -3.85 14.02
C THR A 86 -1.15 -2.97 14.04
N GLU A 87 -0.97 -1.68 14.28
CA GLU A 87 -2.03 -0.69 14.39
C GLU A 87 -1.55 0.66 13.84
N VAL A 88 -2.42 1.36 13.10
CA VAL A 88 -2.25 2.78 12.73
C VAL A 88 -3.55 3.50 13.03
N LYS A 89 -3.49 4.64 13.73
CA LYS A 89 -4.68 5.46 14.02
C LYS A 89 -4.71 6.67 13.11
N LEU A 90 -5.92 7.06 12.71
CA LEU A 90 -6.23 8.27 11.98
C LEU A 90 -7.36 8.98 12.67
N ASP A 91 -7.07 10.15 13.19
CA ASP A 91 -8.07 11.04 13.77
C ASP A 91 -8.26 12.25 12.85
N VAL A 92 -9.52 12.62 12.64
CA VAL A 92 -9.90 13.82 11.88
C VAL A 92 -10.78 14.70 12.75
N ALA A 93 -10.31 15.93 12.94
CA ALA A 93 -10.97 16.95 13.74
C ALA A 93 -11.56 18.05 12.89
N LYS A 94 -12.62 18.68 13.42
CA LYS A 94 -13.10 19.98 12.96
C LYS A 94 -12.84 21.02 14.03
N THR A 95 -12.41 22.23 13.64
CA THR A 95 -12.23 23.34 14.56
C THR A 95 -13.59 23.88 15.04
N VAL A 96 -13.80 23.87 16.35
CA VAL A 96 -14.98 24.40 17.04
C VAL A 96 -14.52 25.41 18.07
N GLN A 97 -14.98 26.65 17.97
CA GLN A 97 -14.58 27.71 18.91
C GLN A 97 -13.05 27.84 19.07
N GLY A 98 -12.30 27.59 18.00
CA GLY A 98 -10.84 27.65 17.99
C GLY A 98 -10.13 26.41 18.52
N GLN A 99 -10.85 25.34 18.90
CA GLN A 99 -10.28 24.08 19.35
C GLN A 99 -10.59 22.95 18.35
N PRO A 100 -9.63 22.09 18.01
CA PRO A 100 -9.90 20.87 17.24
C PRO A 100 -10.79 19.92 18.05
N VAL A 101 -11.80 19.37 17.39
CA VAL A 101 -12.73 18.39 17.97
C VAL A 101 -12.84 17.20 17.02
N ASP A 102 -12.38 16.04 17.46
CA ASP A 102 -12.38 14.80 16.67
C ASP A 102 -13.80 14.34 16.38
N TYR A 103 -14.07 14.06 15.12
CA TYR A 103 -15.37 13.55 14.67
C TYR A 103 -15.23 12.24 13.89
N TRP A 104 -14.06 11.95 13.33
CA TRP A 104 -13.67 10.64 12.81
C TRP A 104 -12.49 10.10 13.63
N GLU A 105 -12.64 8.88 14.11
CA GLU A 105 -11.55 8.08 14.69
C GLU A 105 -11.49 6.77 13.89
N ILE A 106 -10.36 6.50 13.27
CA ILE A 106 -10.14 5.33 12.42
C ILE A 106 -8.94 4.56 12.97
N THR A 107 -9.14 3.29 13.30
CA THR A 107 -8.06 2.38 13.67
C THR A 107 -7.87 1.34 12.58
N LEU A 108 -6.76 1.41 11.85
CA LEU A 108 -6.34 0.40 10.88
C LEU A 108 -5.56 -0.70 11.61
N GLN A 109 -5.80 -1.96 11.28
CA GLN A 109 -5.07 -3.12 11.83
C GLN A 109 -4.31 -3.85 10.75
N ASP A 110 -3.11 -4.32 11.10
CA ASP A 110 -2.20 -5.03 10.21
C ASP A 110 -1.96 -4.26 8.91
N VAL A 111 -1.22 -3.15 9.06
CA VAL A 111 -1.12 -2.06 8.09
C VAL A 111 0.22 -2.13 7.39
N LEU A 112 0.19 -2.12 6.06
CA LEU A 112 1.35 -2.07 5.19
C LEU A 112 1.44 -0.70 4.52
N VAL A 113 2.64 -0.12 4.50
CA VAL A 113 2.93 1.02 3.61
C VAL A 113 3.21 0.46 2.21
N SER A 114 2.19 0.45 1.35
CA SER A 114 2.29 -0.14 0.01
C SER A 114 2.97 0.77 -1.00
N SER A 115 2.92 2.09 -0.78
CA SER A 115 3.60 3.06 -1.64
C SER A 115 3.99 4.32 -0.86
N TYR A 116 5.13 4.88 -1.23
CA TYR A 116 5.63 6.15 -0.72
C TYR A 116 6.27 6.93 -1.85
N SER A 117 5.85 8.18 -2.06
CA SER A 117 6.42 9.04 -3.09
C SER A 117 6.53 10.49 -2.64
N GLY A 118 7.64 11.13 -2.97
CA GLY A 118 7.80 12.57 -2.81
C GLY A 118 6.96 13.32 -3.84
N MET A 119 6.35 14.42 -3.43
CA MET A 119 5.59 15.32 -4.29
C MET A 119 5.88 16.78 -3.94
N PRO A 120 5.66 17.73 -4.87
CA PRO A 120 5.69 19.15 -4.53
C PRO A 120 4.67 19.41 -3.42
N GLY A 121 5.10 19.94 -2.28
CA GLY A 121 4.21 20.25 -1.16
C GLY A 121 3.34 21.46 -1.46
N THR A 122 2.25 21.60 -0.71
CA THR A 122 1.42 22.80 -0.77
C THR A 122 2.16 23.97 -0.11
N GLY A 123 2.02 25.20 -0.63
CA GLY A 123 2.59 26.40 0.03
C GLY A 123 4.12 26.55 0.03
N GLY A 124 4.85 25.79 -0.80
CA GLY A 124 6.31 25.92 -0.94
C GLY A 124 7.15 24.96 -0.07
N GLY A 125 6.52 24.03 0.64
CA GLY A 125 7.20 22.93 1.35
C GLY A 125 7.42 21.67 0.49
N THR A 126 8.07 20.65 1.06
CA THR A 126 8.13 19.30 0.48
C THR A 126 6.93 18.49 0.97
N GLY A 127 6.22 17.85 0.03
CA GLY A 127 5.06 17.01 0.33
C GLY A 127 5.34 15.56 0.00
N GLU A 128 4.52 14.67 0.54
CA GLU A 128 4.65 13.22 0.39
C GLU A 128 3.28 12.58 0.21
N LYS A 129 3.20 11.63 -0.71
CA LYS A 129 2.04 10.75 -0.89
C LYS A 129 2.38 9.39 -0.29
N LEU A 130 1.58 8.99 0.68
CA LEU A 130 1.65 7.72 1.39
C LEU A 130 0.42 6.88 1.04
N THR A 131 0.59 5.62 0.67
CA THR A 131 -0.52 4.68 0.48
C THR A 131 -0.41 3.57 1.50
N LEU A 132 -1.50 3.35 2.24
CA LEU A 132 -1.64 2.28 3.21
C LEU A 132 -2.56 1.20 2.63
N LYS A 133 -2.24 -0.05 2.94
CA LYS A 133 -3.14 -1.21 2.89
C LYS A 133 -3.32 -1.74 4.31
N TRP A 134 -4.46 -2.35 4.60
CA TRP A 134 -4.75 -2.90 5.93
C TRP A 134 -5.67 -4.11 5.81
N LYS A 135 -5.64 -4.95 6.84
CA LYS A 135 -6.50 -6.14 6.93
C LYS A 135 -7.92 -5.79 7.37
N SER A 136 -8.04 -4.93 8.38
CA SER A 136 -9.31 -4.47 8.91
C SER A 136 -9.18 -3.03 9.41
N LEU A 137 -10.29 -2.30 9.43
CA LEU A 137 -10.35 -1.01 10.09
C LEU A 137 -11.58 -0.92 10.99
N VAL A 138 -11.45 -0.20 12.09
CA VAL A 138 -12.58 0.24 12.91
C VAL A 138 -12.79 1.72 12.65
N PHE A 139 -13.96 2.09 12.14
CA PHE A 139 -14.32 3.48 11.90
C PHE A 139 -15.39 3.92 12.90
N THR A 140 -15.08 4.97 13.66
CA THR A 140 -15.98 5.60 14.61
C THR A 140 -16.31 7.02 14.16
N TYR A 141 -17.60 7.29 13.98
CA TYR A 141 -18.12 8.64 13.74
C TYR A 141 -18.76 9.19 15.01
N ARG A 142 -18.37 10.40 15.43
CA ARG A 142 -19.02 11.13 16.53
C ARG A 142 -19.96 12.19 15.96
N VAL A 143 -21.17 12.27 16.52
CA VAL A 143 -22.12 13.33 16.13
C VAL A 143 -21.55 14.67 16.54
N PHE A 144 -21.57 15.61 15.60
CA PHE A 144 -21.15 16.99 15.84
C PHE A 144 -22.32 17.86 16.35
N PRO A 145 -22.14 18.70 17.39
CA PRO A 145 -20.90 18.97 18.14
C PRO A 145 -20.55 17.84 19.14
N ALA A 146 -19.25 17.52 19.26
CA ALA A 146 -18.75 16.29 19.91
C ALA A 146 -18.77 16.32 21.45
N SER A 147 -19.97 16.37 22.02
CA SER A 147 -20.24 15.95 23.41
C SER A 147 -21.07 14.67 23.47
N ALA A 148 -21.36 14.05 22.32
CA ALA A 148 -22.20 12.86 22.20
C ALA A 148 -21.35 11.58 22.16
N PRO A 149 -21.87 10.45 22.69
CA PRO A 149 -21.29 9.14 22.44
C PRO A 149 -21.17 8.86 20.92
N PRO A 150 -20.26 7.96 20.50
CA PRO A 150 -20.10 7.62 19.08
C PRO A 150 -21.45 7.26 18.46
N TYR A 151 -21.77 7.88 17.32
CA TYR A 151 -23.01 7.64 16.57
C TYR A 151 -23.06 6.21 16.06
N ALA A 152 -21.92 5.78 15.51
CA ALA A 152 -21.72 4.48 14.94
C ALA A 152 -20.24 4.15 15.01
N THR A 153 -19.95 2.91 15.38
CA THR A 153 -18.66 2.26 15.19
C THR A 153 -18.90 1.06 14.31
N THR A 154 -18.14 0.93 13.22
CA THR A 154 -18.24 -0.21 12.31
C THR A 154 -16.85 -0.77 12.03
N THR A 155 -16.74 -2.10 12.03
CA THR A 155 -15.55 -2.79 11.59
C THR A 155 -15.71 -3.09 10.10
N ILE A 156 -14.80 -2.57 9.28
CA ILE A 156 -14.71 -2.90 7.86
C ILE A 156 -13.55 -3.87 7.72
N VAL A 157 -13.87 -5.10 7.32
CA VAL A 157 -12.90 -6.14 6.93
C VAL A 157 -12.91 -6.27 5.42
N SER A 158 -11.78 -6.62 4.82
CA SER A 158 -11.79 -7.22 3.47
C SER A 158 -12.33 -8.63 3.61
N PRO A 159 -13.56 -8.94 3.17
CA PRO A 159 -14.12 -10.28 3.31
C PRO A 159 -13.32 -11.28 2.48
N ASP A 160 -13.22 -12.50 2.97
CA ASP A 160 -12.71 -13.70 2.30
C ASP A 160 -13.72 -14.79 2.69
N THR A 161 -14.74 -14.95 1.84
CA THR A 161 -15.97 -15.67 2.14
C THR A 161 -15.76 -17.18 2.15
N ASP A 162 -14.76 -17.69 1.43
CA ASP A 162 -14.42 -19.12 1.42
C ASP A 162 -13.10 -19.48 2.13
N GLY A 163 -12.36 -18.48 2.62
CA GLY A 163 -11.21 -18.63 3.50
C GLY A 163 -9.96 -19.16 2.80
N ASP A 164 -9.83 -18.92 1.50
CA ASP A 164 -8.74 -19.45 0.68
C ASP A 164 -7.52 -18.52 0.60
N GLY A 165 -7.63 -17.32 1.18
CA GLY A 165 -6.59 -16.30 1.19
C GLY A 165 -6.67 -15.30 0.03
N LEU A 166 -7.69 -15.38 -0.81
CA LEU A 166 -8.08 -14.36 -1.78
C LEU A 166 -9.23 -13.51 -1.19
N PRO A 167 -9.12 -12.18 -1.16
CA PRO A 167 -10.25 -11.34 -0.76
C PRO A 167 -11.39 -11.38 -1.80
N ASP A 168 -12.65 -11.37 -1.35
CA ASP A 168 -13.85 -11.40 -2.22
C ASP A 168 -13.81 -10.34 -3.33
N ALA A 169 -13.33 -9.14 -2.97
CA ALA A 169 -13.22 -8.02 -3.91
C ALA A 169 -12.14 -8.25 -4.98
N TYR A 170 -11.05 -8.93 -4.63
CA TYR A 170 -10.03 -9.32 -5.60
C TYR A 170 -10.60 -10.37 -6.55
N GLU A 171 -11.22 -11.43 -6.01
CA GLU A 171 -11.82 -12.50 -6.81
C GLU A 171 -12.82 -11.95 -7.82
N GLN A 172 -13.74 -11.08 -7.39
CA GLN A 172 -14.70 -10.43 -8.29
C GLN A 172 -14.02 -9.59 -9.38
N SER A 173 -12.88 -8.96 -9.08
CA SER A 173 -12.17 -8.12 -10.04
C SER A 173 -11.43 -8.91 -11.11
N VAL A 174 -10.97 -10.12 -10.79
CA VAL A 174 -10.32 -11.03 -11.73
C VAL A 174 -11.29 -12.04 -12.36
N GLY A 175 -12.58 -11.96 -12.01
CA GLY A 175 -13.64 -12.80 -12.58
C GLY A 175 -13.83 -14.16 -11.89
N LEU A 176 -13.25 -14.34 -10.69
CA LEU A 176 -13.45 -15.50 -9.83
C LEU A 176 -14.72 -15.36 -8.98
N ALA A 177 -15.20 -16.49 -8.45
CA ALA A 177 -16.41 -16.54 -7.64
C ALA A 177 -16.06 -16.61 -6.16
N SER A 178 -16.29 -15.52 -5.42
CA SER A 178 -15.87 -15.37 -4.02
C SER A 178 -16.49 -16.30 -2.98
N GLY A 179 -17.17 -17.36 -3.39
CA GLY A 179 -17.70 -18.39 -2.48
C GLY A 179 -17.21 -19.78 -2.85
N VAL A 180 -16.17 -19.87 -3.68
CA VAL A 180 -15.62 -21.09 -4.23
C VAL A 180 -14.11 -21.06 -4.07
N SER A 181 -13.61 -21.76 -3.06
CA SER A 181 -12.18 -21.77 -2.74
C SER A 181 -11.31 -22.08 -3.96
N ASN A 182 -10.45 -21.13 -4.30
CA ASN A 182 -9.42 -21.14 -5.32
C ASN A 182 -8.03 -21.50 -4.75
N LEU A 183 -7.94 -21.97 -3.50
CA LEU A 183 -6.66 -22.27 -2.81
C LEU A 183 -5.68 -23.10 -3.65
N ARG A 184 -6.20 -24.01 -4.47
CA ARG A 184 -5.44 -24.87 -5.40
C ARG A 184 -5.99 -24.83 -6.82
N ALA A 185 -6.89 -23.91 -7.12
CA ALA A 185 -7.38 -23.72 -8.47
C ALA A 185 -6.27 -23.11 -9.33
N ASP A 186 -6.30 -23.44 -10.60
CA ASP A 186 -5.47 -22.90 -11.68
C ASP A 186 -6.47 -22.57 -12.78
N THR A 187 -7.07 -21.38 -12.67
CA THR A 187 -8.29 -21.00 -13.39
C THR A 187 -8.03 -20.89 -14.89
N ASP A 188 -6.85 -20.42 -15.29
CA ASP A 188 -6.46 -20.28 -16.69
C ASP A 188 -5.64 -21.45 -17.25
N GLY A 189 -5.23 -22.39 -16.39
CA GLY A 189 -4.58 -23.64 -16.75
C GLY A 189 -3.12 -23.50 -17.13
N ASP A 190 -2.43 -22.46 -16.65
CA ASP A 190 -1.01 -22.20 -16.94
C ASP A 190 -0.05 -22.97 -16.02
N GLY A 191 -0.59 -23.65 -15.02
CA GLY A 191 0.16 -24.45 -14.04
C GLY A 191 0.52 -23.72 -12.75
N VAL A 192 0.14 -22.45 -12.59
CA VAL A 192 0.32 -21.66 -11.38
C VAL A 192 -1.02 -21.54 -10.64
N PRO A 193 -1.10 -21.87 -9.34
CA PRO A 193 -2.36 -21.69 -8.61
C PRO A 193 -2.78 -20.23 -8.46
N ASP A 194 -4.07 -19.94 -8.52
CA ASP A 194 -4.64 -18.58 -8.43
C ASP A 194 -4.17 -17.81 -7.18
N THR A 195 -3.99 -18.50 -6.06
CA THR A 195 -3.45 -17.92 -4.82
C THR A 195 -1.98 -17.56 -4.89
N VAL A 196 -1.20 -18.31 -5.66
CA VAL A 196 0.21 -18.02 -5.94
C VAL A 196 0.29 -16.83 -6.87
N GLU A 197 -0.57 -16.76 -7.88
CA GLU A 197 -0.61 -15.64 -8.82
C GLU A 197 -0.98 -14.33 -8.15
N TYR A 198 -1.99 -14.33 -7.28
CA TYR A 198 -2.33 -13.18 -6.45
C TYR A 198 -1.11 -12.65 -5.67
N ARG A 199 -0.30 -13.57 -5.10
CA ARG A 199 0.92 -13.20 -4.38
C ARG A 199 2.05 -12.76 -5.31
N LEU A 200 2.10 -13.24 -6.55
CA LEU A 200 3.11 -12.84 -7.52
C LEU A 200 2.75 -11.56 -8.27
N GLY A 201 1.49 -11.12 -8.20
CA GLY A 201 0.97 -9.98 -8.95
C GLY A 201 0.68 -10.33 -10.40
N THR A 202 0.46 -11.61 -10.69
CA THR A 202 -0.01 -12.13 -11.98
C THR A 202 -1.53 -12.32 -11.95
N HIS A 203 -2.13 -12.64 -13.09
CA HIS A 203 -3.58 -12.58 -13.27
C HIS A 203 -4.21 -13.97 -13.47
N PRO A 204 -5.05 -14.47 -12.54
CA PRO A 204 -5.53 -15.86 -12.53
C PRO A 204 -6.40 -16.34 -13.69
N ALA A 205 -6.99 -15.40 -14.43
CA ALA A 205 -7.79 -15.70 -15.61
C ALA A 205 -7.04 -15.44 -16.94
N ASN A 206 -5.72 -15.26 -16.92
CA ASN A 206 -4.94 -14.94 -18.10
C ASN A 206 -3.66 -15.76 -18.19
N SER A 207 -3.73 -16.86 -18.94
CA SER A 207 -2.63 -17.83 -19.11
C SER A 207 -1.40 -17.31 -19.87
N THR A 208 -1.35 -16.00 -20.16
CA THR A 208 -0.15 -15.32 -20.68
C THR A 208 0.51 -14.43 -19.64
N SER A 209 -0.09 -14.29 -18.45
CA SER A 209 0.37 -13.45 -17.36
C SER A 209 1.35 -14.21 -16.46
N PHE A 210 2.61 -14.33 -16.90
CA PHE A 210 3.62 -15.03 -16.11
C PHE A 210 4.46 -14.09 -15.25
N PHE A 211 4.94 -14.61 -14.12
CA PHE A 211 6.05 -13.99 -13.41
C PHE A 211 7.33 -14.14 -14.24
N SER A 212 7.63 -13.12 -15.04
CA SER A 212 8.77 -13.12 -15.95
C SER A 212 9.58 -11.84 -15.82
N ALA A 213 10.87 -12.00 -15.57
CA ALA A 213 11.82 -10.89 -15.57
C ALA A 213 12.37 -10.69 -16.99
N VAL A 214 12.17 -9.51 -17.55
CA VAL A 214 12.67 -9.12 -18.87
C VAL A 214 13.86 -8.19 -18.71
N ALA A 215 14.96 -8.54 -19.40
CA ALA A 215 16.15 -7.73 -19.47
C ALA A 215 16.19 -6.94 -20.78
N THR A 216 16.20 -5.61 -20.71
CA THR A 216 16.27 -4.72 -21.88
C THR A 216 17.53 -3.85 -21.82
N PRO A 217 18.33 -3.78 -22.90
CA PRO A 217 19.42 -2.80 -23.00
C PRO A 217 18.87 -1.38 -22.95
N THR A 218 19.47 -0.51 -22.13
CA THR A 218 19.09 0.91 -22.08
C THR A 218 19.64 1.73 -23.26
N ALA A 219 20.63 1.20 -23.99
CA ALA A 219 21.19 1.79 -25.20
C ALA A 219 21.82 0.73 -26.14
N PRO A 220 21.98 1.05 -27.45
CA PRO A 220 22.43 0.07 -28.46
C PRO A 220 23.88 -0.43 -28.29
N ASN A 221 24.81 0.42 -27.87
CA ASN A 221 26.26 0.18 -28.01
C ASN A 221 27.06 0.23 -26.69
N GLY A 222 26.40 -0.05 -25.57
CA GLY A 222 26.98 0.04 -24.22
C GLY A 222 26.07 0.85 -23.29
N GLY A 223 26.11 0.57 -22.00
CA GLY A 223 25.25 1.20 -21.00
C GLY A 223 24.82 0.22 -19.92
N GLU A 224 23.65 0.44 -19.34
CA GLU A 224 23.08 -0.42 -18.31
C GLU A 224 22.03 -1.38 -18.90
N LEU A 225 21.73 -2.45 -18.19
CA LEU A 225 20.65 -3.39 -18.51
C LEU A 225 19.50 -3.12 -17.53
N ARG A 226 18.31 -2.81 -18.04
CA ARG A 226 17.11 -2.64 -17.24
C ARG A 226 16.38 -3.97 -17.12
N LEU A 227 16.28 -4.47 -15.91
CA LEU A 227 15.41 -5.57 -15.53
C LEU A 227 14.01 -5.00 -15.23
N SER A 228 12.96 -5.65 -15.75
CA SER A 228 11.54 -5.34 -15.52
C SER A 228 10.83 -6.63 -15.13
N TRP A 229 9.99 -6.63 -14.11
CA TRP A 229 9.14 -7.78 -13.76
C TRP A 229 7.81 -7.32 -13.14
N PRO A 230 6.71 -8.09 -13.29
CA PRO A 230 5.48 -7.85 -12.56
C PRO A 230 5.73 -8.03 -11.05
N SER A 231 5.14 -7.16 -10.24
CA SER A 231 5.41 -7.13 -8.81
C SER A 231 4.22 -6.70 -7.98
N VAL A 232 4.16 -7.14 -6.73
CA VAL A 232 3.15 -6.70 -5.77
C VAL A 232 3.74 -5.62 -4.85
N PRO A 233 3.16 -4.42 -4.77
CA PRO A 233 3.66 -3.36 -3.89
C PRO A 233 3.78 -3.81 -2.43
N GLY A 234 4.93 -3.51 -1.80
CA GLY A 234 5.29 -3.88 -0.44
C GLY A 234 5.97 -5.25 -0.30
N GLU A 235 6.08 -6.03 -1.39
CA GLU A 235 6.71 -7.35 -1.37
C GLU A 235 8.18 -7.28 -1.81
N ASP A 236 9.01 -8.13 -1.18
CA ASP A 236 10.44 -8.19 -1.44
C ASP A 236 10.78 -9.16 -2.57
N TYR A 237 11.61 -8.67 -3.50
CA TYR A 237 12.15 -9.42 -4.61
C TYR A 237 13.68 -9.45 -4.53
N GLN A 238 14.27 -10.63 -4.67
CA GLN A 238 15.71 -10.82 -4.67
C GLN A 238 16.21 -10.95 -6.10
N ILE A 239 17.10 -10.04 -6.49
CA ILE A 239 17.88 -10.16 -7.72
C ILE A 239 19.10 -11.00 -7.38
N GLU A 240 19.34 -12.04 -8.16
CA GLU A 240 20.49 -12.92 -8.02
C GLU A 240 21.25 -12.97 -9.34
N GLN A 241 22.57 -13.15 -9.26
CA GLN A 241 23.43 -13.21 -10.44
C GLN A 241 24.28 -14.49 -10.48
N SER A 242 24.59 -14.93 -11.69
CA SER A 242 25.55 -16.00 -11.99
C SER A 242 26.41 -15.60 -13.20
N PRO A 243 27.73 -15.82 -13.20
CA PRO A 243 28.58 -15.52 -14.34
C PRO A 243 28.32 -16.43 -15.55
N ASP A 244 27.92 -17.68 -15.37
CA ASP A 244 27.96 -18.70 -16.43
C ASP A 244 26.87 -19.79 -16.37
N LEU A 245 25.82 -19.61 -15.56
CA LEU A 245 24.77 -20.60 -15.26
C LEU A 245 25.24 -21.93 -14.62
N GLY A 246 26.53 -22.26 -14.70
CA GLY A 246 27.15 -23.39 -14.00
C GLY A 246 27.52 -23.05 -12.56
N THR A 247 27.89 -21.79 -12.32
CA THR A 247 28.11 -21.25 -10.98
C THR A 247 26.78 -20.95 -10.32
N ALA A 248 26.63 -21.34 -9.05
CA ALA A 248 25.42 -21.07 -8.28
C ALA A 248 25.08 -19.57 -8.27
N PHE A 249 23.78 -19.28 -8.37
CA PHE A 249 23.30 -17.91 -8.24
C PHE A 249 23.62 -17.38 -6.85
N SER A 250 24.09 -16.13 -6.80
CA SER A 250 24.42 -15.42 -5.58
C SER A 250 23.57 -14.15 -5.46
N PRO A 251 23.18 -13.73 -4.24
CA PRO A 251 22.42 -12.49 -4.06
C PRO A 251 23.14 -11.29 -4.65
N PHE A 252 22.42 -10.47 -5.41
CA PHE A 252 22.92 -9.23 -6.01
C PHE A 252 22.28 -8.01 -5.37
N ALA A 253 20.94 -7.99 -5.28
CA ALA A 253 20.19 -6.90 -4.64
C ALA A 253 18.84 -7.41 -4.11
N THR A 254 18.29 -6.72 -3.12
CA THR A 254 16.91 -6.94 -2.63
C THR A 254 16.12 -5.67 -2.86
N ILE A 255 14.95 -5.79 -3.48
CA ILE A 255 14.10 -4.69 -3.90
C ILE A 255 12.69 -4.92 -3.35
N THR A 256 12.21 -4.00 -2.53
CA THR A 256 10.80 -3.95 -2.18
C THR A 256 10.03 -3.21 -3.26
N ALA A 257 9.05 -3.88 -3.85
CA ALA A 257 8.25 -3.31 -4.92
C ALA A 257 7.40 -2.14 -4.39
N THR A 258 7.21 -1.09 -5.20
CA THR A 258 6.38 0.08 -4.84
C THR A 258 5.19 0.27 -5.79
N SER A 259 5.12 -0.58 -6.82
CA SER A 259 4.11 -0.53 -7.88
C SER A 259 3.85 -1.94 -8.45
N ALA A 260 2.86 -2.06 -9.33
CA ALA A 260 2.50 -3.32 -10.00
C ALA A 260 3.60 -3.85 -10.96
N GLU A 261 4.57 -3.00 -11.31
CA GLU A 261 5.76 -3.39 -12.07
C GLU A 261 7.01 -2.80 -11.38
N THR A 262 8.05 -3.62 -11.21
CA THR A 262 9.31 -3.18 -10.61
C THR A 262 10.42 -3.25 -11.63
N THR A 263 11.28 -2.23 -11.59
CA THR A 263 12.37 -2.09 -12.55
C THR A 263 13.67 -1.81 -11.83
N TYR A 264 14.75 -2.46 -12.25
CA TYR A 264 16.06 -2.29 -11.65
C TYR A 264 17.14 -2.29 -12.72
N THR A 265 18.14 -1.43 -12.56
CA THR A 265 19.16 -1.21 -13.57
C THR A 265 20.50 -1.75 -13.10
N VAL A 266 21.11 -2.63 -13.89
CA VAL A 266 22.42 -3.23 -13.60
C VAL A 266 23.47 -2.77 -14.62
N PRO A 267 24.74 -2.57 -14.22
CA PRO A 267 25.80 -2.22 -15.17
C PRO A 267 26.01 -3.34 -16.18
N ARG A 268 26.07 -3.01 -17.48
CA ARG A 268 26.47 -3.98 -18.50
C ARG A 268 28.00 -4.03 -18.56
N THR A 269 28.58 -5.11 -18.04
CA THR A 269 30.03 -5.32 -18.10
C THR A 269 30.41 -6.05 -19.39
N SER A 270 31.72 -6.12 -19.69
CA SER A 270 32.24 -6.90 -20.82
C SER A 270 32.22 -8.40 -20.58
N GLN A 271 31.92 -8.86 -19.35
CA GLN A 271 31.71 -10.26 -19.04
C GLN A 271 30.23 -10.62 -19.19
N ALA A 272 29.96 -11.73 -19.87
CA ALA A 272 28.63 -12.30 -19.88
C ALA A 272 28.22 -12.68 -18.45
N GLY A 273 26.94 -12.50 -18.13
CA GLY A 273 26.38 -12.83 -16.83
C GLY A 273 24.87 -12.99 -16.96
N PHE A 274 24.30 -13.71 -16.00
CA PHE A 274 22.90 -14.08 -15.95
C PHE A 274 22.28 -13.52 -14.69
N PHE A 275 21.08 -12.99 -14.80
CA PHE A 275 20.29 -12.53 -13.67
C PHE A 275 19.02 -13.35 -13.57
N ARG A 276 18.56 -13.58 -12.35
CA ARG A 276 17.19 -14.03 -12.07
C ARG A 276 16.60 -13.15 -10.98
N VAL A 277 15.28 -13.04 -10.99
CA VAL A 277 14.51 -12.40 -9.93
C VAL A 277 13.71 -13.49 -9.24
N SER A 278 13.79 -13.54 -7.91
CA SER A 278 13.05 -14.50 -7.10
C SER A 278 12.23 -13.75 -6.04
N LYS A 279 11.05 -14.30 -5.73
CA LYS A 279 10.24 -13.91 -4.58
C LYS A 279 10.07 -15.14 -3.70
N ASN A 280 10.37 -15.00 -2.42
CA ASN A 280 10.08 -16.06 -1.45
C ASN A 280 8.63 -15.93 -1.02
N LEU A 281 7.82 -16.93 -1.35
CA LEU A 281 6.45 -17.03 -0.85
C LEU A 281 6.49 -17.72 0.53
N PRO A 282 5.75 -17.21 1.53
CA PRO A 282 5.66 -17.84 2.85
C PRO A 282 4.85 -19.14 2.83
#